data_AF-A0A7W5G5G4-F1
#
_entry.id   AF-A0A7W5G5G4-F1
#
_cell.length_a   1.000
_cell.length_b   1.000
_cell.length_c   1.000
_cell.angle_alpha   90.00
_cell.angle_beta   90.00
_cell.angle_gamma   90.00
#
_symmetry.space_group_name_H-M   'P 1'
#
loop_
_entity.id
_entity.type
_entity.pdbx_description
1 polymer ?
#
loop_
_entity_poly.entity_id
_entity_poly.type
_entity_poly.pdbx_seq_one_letter_code
_entity_poly.pdbx_strand_id
1 'polypeptide(L)'
;MYEKVNPFDKNNKERIYNLLILKGEALIKGDSLALKQGACEGQNYSNFFTAMSNQIDLLLVYFINDEISASLHERGPLSALRDEVIADFYKDEDFKRLEFAKQDLFELFDARTDFIIGSNFFDFKVNTFSTFEHYVDELYEELTQVEPRSNKKEIELVKLIEKYSSEQDKEKKKGTLEKIKRVSFYVSSAEKISYVLSKCKMDKQECSELKAFLDYYRSQRNTVHNLGIHKGKSKSIEVDGIEIKLDENNPSYTENHNSAIFACRKLMDIYEIMLATVRGITVF
;
A
#
# COMPACT_ATOMS: atom_id res chain seq x y z
N MET A 1 18.00 35.90 -2.93
CA MET A 1 18.74 34.64 -2.67
C MET A 1 18.27 34.17 -1.30
N TYR A 2 17.68 32.98 -1.20
CA TYR A 2 17.21 32.47 0.10
C TYR A 2 18.40 32.02 0.94
N GLU A 3 18.41 32.42 2.20
CA GLU A 3 19.44 32.04 3.16
C GLU A 3 19.04 30.75 3.87
N LYS A 4 19.95 29.78 3.90
CA LYS A 4 19.80 28.59 4.74
C LYS A 4 20.06 28.99 6.18
N VAL A 5 19.04 28.91 7.03
CA VAL A 5 19.11 29.31 8.44
C VAL A 5 19.06 28.11 9.40
N ASN A 6 18.49 26.98 8.97
CA ASN A 6 18.40 25.77 9.77
C ASN A 6 19.29 24.65 9.20
N PRO A 7 19.96 23.84 10.06
CA PRO A 7 20.60 22.61 9.62
C PRO A 7 19.54 21.61 9.14
N PHE A 8 19.96 20.65 8.31
CA PHE A 8 19.06 19.59 7.89
C PHE A 8 18.75 18.62 9.04
N ASP A 9 17.48 18.29 9.23
CA ASP A 9 17.00 17.39 10.26
C ASP A 9 17.57 15.97 10.09
N LYS A 10 17.95 15.36 11.21
CA LYS A 10 18.58 14.04 11.21
C LYS A 10 17.59 12.97 10.76
N ASN A 11 16.36 13.00 11.24
CA ASN A 11 15.36 11.96 10.98
C ASN A 11 14.87 12.03 9.53
N ASN A 12 14.65 13.24 9.00
CA ASN A 12 14.27 13.43 7.60
C ASN A 12 15.39 12.99 6.65
N LYS A 13 16.66 13.31 6.92
CA LYS A 13 17.79 12.79 6.13
C LYS A 13 17.83 11.26 6.11
N GLU A 14 17.61 10.64 7.26
CA GLU A 14 17.56 9.17 7.37
C GLU A 14 16.42 8.59 6.53
N ARG A 15 15.22 9.17 6.60
CA ARG A 15 14.07 8.78 5.77
C ARG A 15 14.36 8.92 4.28
N ILE A 16 14.91 10.08 3.85
CA ILE A 16 15.30 10.32 2.46
C ILE A 16 16.31 9.27 1.99
N TYR A 17 17.34 8.99 2.79
CA TYR A 17 18.32 7.96 2.47
C TYR A 17 17.65 6.59 2.30
N ASN A 18 16.81 6.17 3.25
CA ASN A 18 16.13 4.88 3.19
C ASN A 18 15.18 4.78 1.98
N LEU A 19 14.49 5.87 1.61
CA LEU A 19 13.66 5.93 0.41
C LEU A 19 14.49 5.82 -0.87
N LEU A 20 15.67 6.47 -0.93
CA LEU A 20 16.58 6.36 -2.07
C LEU A 20 17.09 4.92 -2.24
N ILE A 21 17.48 4.26 -1.15
CA ILE A 21 17.90 2.86 -1.20
C ILE A 21 16.74 1.97 -1.66
N LEU A 22 15.55 2.12 -1.09
CA LEU A 22 14.37 1.36 -1.48
C LEU A 22 14.01 1.56 -2.95
N LYS A 23 14.08 2.81 -3.45
CA LYS A 23 13.83 3.15 -4.85
C LYS A 23 14.87 2.50 -5.76
N GLY A 24 16.16 2.60 -5.41
CA GLY A 24 17.24 1.97 -6.18
C GLY A 24 17.05 0.46 -6.28
N GLU A 25 16.70 -0.20 -5.17
CA GLU A 25 16.40 -1.63 -5.14
C GLU A 25 15.21 -1.98 -6.05
N ALA A 26 14.11 -1.23 -5.97
CA ALA A 26 12.93 -1.43 -6.81
C ALA A 26 13.25 -1.24 -8.31
N LEU A 27 14.04 -0.23 -8.67
CA LEU A 27 14.45 0.01 -10.05
C LEU A 27 15.35 -1.11 -10.58
N ILE A 28 16.35 -1.53 -9.79
CA ILE A 28 17.26 -2.62 -10.16
C ILE A 28 16.51 -3.94 -10.34
N LYS A 29 15.59 -4.27 -9.41
CA LYS A 29 14.71 -5.45 -9.52
C LYS A 29 13.78 -5.34 -10.72
N GLY A 30 13.23 -4.17 -10.98
CA GLY A 30 12.37 -3.91 -12.15
C GLY A 30 13.08 -4.13 -13.47
N ASP A 31 14.29 -3.58 -13.62
CA ASP A 31 15.12 -3.73 -14.81
C ASP A 31 15.53 -5.19 -15.03
N SER A 32 16.00 -5.84 -13.96
CA SER A 32 16.41 -7.25 -14.01
C SER A 32 15.27 -8.17 -14.41
N LEU A 33 14.05 -7.93 -13.92
CA LEU A 33 12.88 -8.69 -14.33
C LEU A 33 12.52 -8.44 -15.79
N ALA A 34 12.54 -7.19 -16.25
CA ALA A 34 12.25 -6.84 -17.63
C ALA A 34 13.22 -7.52 -18.61
N LEU A 35 14.52 -7.49 -18.32
CA LEU A 35 15.54 -8.18 -19.12
C LEU A 35 15.29 -9.71 -19.17
N LYS A 36 14.95 -10.33 -18.04
CA LYS A 36 14.61 -11.77 -17.97
C LYS A 36 13.34 -12.11 -18.75
N GLN A 37 12.45 -11.15 -18.95
CA GLN A 37 11.24 -11.27 -19.77
C GLN A 37 11.47 -10.91 -21.25
N GLY A 38 12.72 -10.61 -21.64
CA GLY A 38 13.09 -10.34 -23.03
C GLY A 38 12.95 -8.89 -23.46
N ALA A 39 12.80 -7.94 -22.53
CA ALA A 39 12.89 -6.52 -22.84
C ALA A 39 14.28 -6.17 -23.38
N CYS A 40 14.34 -5.30 -24.39
CA CYS A 40 15.60 -4.77 -24.93
C CYS A 40 16.02 -3.50 -24.20
N GLU A 41 17.32 -3.19 -24.19
CA GLU A 41 17.83 -1.92 -23.66
C GLU A 41 17.09 -0.72 -24.28
N GLY A 42 16.62 0.18 -23.41
CA GLY A 42 15.88 1.38 -23.82
C GLY A 42 14.40 1.18 -24.13
N GLN A 43 13.86 -0.05 -24.02
CA GLN A 43 12.41 -0.25 -24.09
C GLN A 43 11.73 0.16 -22.78
N ASN A 44 10.57 0.80 -22.89
CA ASN A 44 9.72 1.06 -21.74
C ASN A 44 9.12 -0.25 -21.22
N TYR A 45 9.23 -0.50 -19.93
CA TYR A 45 8.60 -1.63 -19.24
C TYR A 45 7.85 -1.16 -18.00
N SER A 46 6.84 -1.94 -17.61
CA SER A 46 6.14 -1.76 -16.34
C SER A 46 5.94 -3.14 -15.72
N ASN A 47 6.40 -3.30 -14.49
CA ASN A 47 6.19 -4.48 -13.68
C ASN A 47 5.98 -4.09 -12.21
N PHE A 48 5.83 -5.10 -11.36
CA PHE A 48 5.61 -4.89 -9.93
C PHE A 48 6.65 -3.95 -9.29
N PHE A 49 7.93 -4.13 -9.57
CA PHE A 49 8.98 -3.35 -8.91
C PHE A 49 9.03 -1.90 -9.43
N THR A 50 8.80 -1.67 -10.73
CA THR A 50 8.68 -0.28 -11.23
C THR A 50 7.44 0.41 -10.68
N ALA A 51 6.33 -0.33 -10.52
CA ALA A 51 5.12 0.20 -9.91
C ALA A 51 5.34 0.56 -8.43
N MET A 52 6.10 -0.24 -7.69
CA MET A 52 6.55 0.07 -6.33
C MET A 52 7.45 1.31 -6.29
N SER A 53 8.42 1.41 -7.21
CA SER A 53 9.26 2.61 -7.38
C SER A 53 8.43 3.88 -7.56
N ASN A 54 7.35 3.82 -8.36
CA ASN A 54 6.47 4.97 -8.56
C ASN A 54 5.76 5.41 -7.28
N GLN A 55 5.43 4.47 -6.37
CA GLN A 55 4.84 4.83 -5.07
C GLN A 55 5.84 5.51 -4.14
N ILE A 56 7.14 5.23 -4.31
CA ILE A 56 8.21 5.86 -3.52
C ILE A 56 8.41 7.32 -3.94
N ASP A 57 8.14 7.67 -5.20
CA ASP A 57 8.39 9.02 -5.73
C ASP A 57 7.63 10.10 -4.98
N LEU A 58 6.34 9.90 -4.71
CA LEU A 58 5.52 10.88 -4.00
C LEU A 58 6.10 11.21 -2.62
N LEU A 59 6.48 10.17 -1.88
CA LEU A 59 7.02 10.30 -0.54
C LEU A 59 8.42 10.93 -0.56
N LEU A 60 9.26 10.54 -1.53
CA LEU A 60 10.61 11.07 -1.69
C LEU A 60 10.59 12.56 -2.07
N VAL A 61 9.77 12.95 -3.04
CA VAL A 61 9.60 14.36 -3.44
C VAL A 61 9.08 15.18 -2.27
N TYR A 62 8.10 14.67 -1.52
CA TYR A 62 7.59 15.33 -0.32
C TYR A 62 8.71 15.60 0.69
N PHE A 63 9.46 14.59 1.12
CA PHE A 63 10.49 14.78 2.15
C PHE A 63 11.65 15.65 1.69
N ILE A 64 12.06 15.56 0.42
CA ILE A 64 13.11 16.43 -0.12
C ILE A 64 12.63 17.89 -0.12
N ASN A 65 11.42 18.17 -0.59
CA ASN A 65 10.88 19.52 -0.62
C ASN A 65 10.63 20.08 0.78
N ASP A 66 10.09 19.26 1.69
CA ASP A 66 9.90 19.62 3.09
C ASP A 66 11.24 20.00 3.73
N GLU A 67 12.26 19.17 3.58
CA GLU A 67 13.59 19.39 4.14
C GLU A 67 14.28 20.64 3.55
N ILE A 68 14.17 20.85 2.23
CA ILE A 68 14.65 22.07 1.59
C ILE A 68 13.94 23.29 2.18
N SER A 69 12.61 23.26 2.23
CA SER A 69 11.82 24.39 2.73
C SER A 69 12.10 24.68 4.21
N ALA A 70 12.15 23.65 5.06
CA ALA A 70 12.45 23.75 6.49
C ALA A 70 13.83 24.36 6.77
N SER A 71 14.78 24.19 5.85
CA SER A 71 16.12 24.73 5.98
C SER A 71 16.22 26.25 5.73
N LEU A 72 15.20 26.86 5.12
CA LEU A 72 15.18 28.26 4.71
C LEU A 72 14.43 29.15 5.72
N HIS A 73 14.82 30.42 5.80
CA HIS A 73 14.07 31.42 6.58
C HIS A 73 12.62 31.50 6.09
N GLU A 74 11.65 31.44 7.01
CA GLU A 74 10.20 31.48 6.71
C GLU A 74 9.75 30.45 5.65
N ARG A 75 10.39 29.28 5.59
CA ARG A 75 10.14 28.26 4.56
C ARG A 75 10.45 28.73 3.13
N GLY A 76 11.28 29.77 2.98
CA GLY A 76 11.79 30.27 1.72
C GLY A 76 10.76 31.14 0.95
N PRO A 77 10.41 30.80 -0.31
CA PRO A 77 9.55 31.63 -1.15
C PRO A 77 8.08 31.63 -0.76
N LEU A 78 7.65 30.96 0.32
CA LEU A 78 6.24 30.71 0.60
C LEU A 78 5.39 31.99 0.63
N SER A 79 5.84 33.01 1.38
CA SER A 79 5.15 34.31 1.47
C SER A 79 5.10 35.03 0.11
N ALA A 80 6.20 35.01 -0.64
CA ALA A 80 6.27 35.63 -1.97
C ALA A 80 5.33 34.95 -2.96
N LEU A 81 5.36 33.61 -3.04
CA LEU A 81 4.47 32.83 -3.89
C LEU A 81 3.00 33.08 -3.55
N ARG A 82 2.66 33.11 -2.26
CA ARG A 82 1.30 33.42 -1.80
C ARG A 82 0.86 34.79 -2.31
N ASP A 83 1.69 35.82 -2.16
CA ASP A 83 1.35 37.19 -2.54
C ASP A 83 1.28 37.37 -4.06
N GLU A 84 2.17 36.72 -4.82
CA GLU A 84 2.12 36.67 -6.29
C GLU A 84 0.84 35.99 -6.78
N VAL A 85 0.50 34.81 -6.25
CA VAL A 85 -0.74 34.09 -6.64
C VAL A 85 -1.98 34.91 -6.31
N ILE A 86 -2.01 35.60 -5.19
CA ILE A 86 -3.13 36.50 -4.87
C ILE A 86 -3.14 37.67 -5.87
N ALA A 87 -2.02 38.33 -6.10
CA ALA A 87 -1.96 39.47 -7.03
C ALA A 87 -2.42 39.10 -8.45
N ASP A 88 -2.03 37.92 -8.94
CA ASP A 88 -2.30 37.46 -10.31
C ASP A 88 -3.76 37.01 -10.51
N PHE A 89 -4.40 36.44 -9.48
CA PHE A 89 -5.68 35.75 -9.62
C PHE A 89 -6.82 36.29 -8.75
N TYR A 90 -6.59 37.34 -7.95
CA TYR A 90 -7.60 37.86 -7.02
C TYR A 90 -8.89 38.31 -7.71
N LYS A 91 -10.01 38.00 -7.06
CA LYS A 91 -11.35 38.51 -7.36
C LYS A 91 -11.99 38.99 -6.07
N ASP A 92 -12.71 40.10 -6.12
CA ASP A 92 -13.35 40.69 -4.94
C ASP A 92 -14.28 39.71 -4.20
N GLU A 93 -14.95 38.82 -4.95
CA GLU A 93 -15.82 37.77 -4.38
C GLU A 93 -15.08 36.75 -3.51
N ASP A 94 -13.77 36.61 -3.66
CA ASP A 94 -12.94 35.64 -2.93
C ASP A 94 -12.28 36.23 -1.67
N PHE A 95 -12.43 37.55 -1.41
CA PHE A 95 -11.78 38.26 -0.29
C PHE A 95 -11.81 37.47 1.02
N LYS A 96 -13.03 37.11 1.47
CA LYS A 96 -13.22 36.44 2.76
C LYS A 96 -12.64 35.02 2.77
N ARG A 97 -12.69 34.30 1.63
CA ARG A 97 -12.10 32.95 1.51
C ARG A 97 -10.57 33.02 1.63
N LEU A 98 -9.97 34.00 0.96
CA LEU A 98 -8.53 34.22 0.99
C LEU A 98 -8.04 34.64 2.38
N GLU A 99 -8.78 35.49 3.12
CA GLU A 99 -8.41 35.84 4.49
C GLU A 99 -8.21 34.60 5.39
N PHE A 100 -9.16 33.64 5.36
CA PHE A 100 -9.02 32.41 6.14
C PHE A 100 -7.88 31.52 5.63
N ALA A 101 -7.76 31.35 4.30
CA ALA A 101 -6.75 30.48 3.71
C ALA A 101 -5.30 30.97 3.92
N LYS A 102 -5.07 32.29 3.95
CA LYS A 102 -3.73 32.86 4.19
C LYS A 102 -3.16 32.46 5.54
N GLN A 103 -4.00 32.50 6.58
CA GLN A 103 -3.59 32.13 7.93
C GLN A 103 -3.37 30.61 8.03
N ASP A 104 -4.30 29.83 7.49
CA ASP A 104 -4.24 28.36 7.51
C ASP A 104 -3.02 27.81 6.72
N LEU A 105 -2.57 28.52 5.67
CA LEU A 105 -1.40 28.14 4.87
C LEU A 105 -0.12 28.07 5.72
N PHE A 106 0.16 29.04 6.60
CA PHE A 106 1.35 28.96 7.44
C PHE A 106 1.26 27.85 8.47
N GLU A 107 0.07 27.62 9.03
CA GLU A 107 -0.17 26.51 9.96
C GLU A 107 0.03 25.15 9.27
N LEU A 108 -0.23 25.05 7.96
CA LEU A 108 0.03 23.85 7.16
C LEU A 108 1.52 23.51 7.09
N PHE A 109 2.36 24.51 6.85
CA PHE A 109 3.82 24.36 6.65
C PHE A 109 4.62 24.41 7.96
N ASP A 110 3.95 24.58 9.10
CA ASP A 110 4.60 24.65 10.41
C ASP A 110 3.94 23.70 11.41
N ALA A 111 2.80 24.11 11.98
CA ALA A 111 2.15 23.40 13.08
C ALA A 111 1.57 22.02 12.72
N ARG A 112 1.19 21.79 11.45
CA ARG A 112 0.55 20.55 11.00
C ARG A 112 1.49 19.56 10.31
N THR A 113 2.80 19.83 10.31
CA THR A 113 3.81 19.00 9.61
C THR A 113 3.72 17.52 9.98
N ASP A 114 3.60 17.18 11.28
CA ASP A 114 3.51 15.79 11.74
C ASP A 114 2.28 15.06 11.21
N PHE A 115 1.13 15.75 11.14
CA PHE A 115 -0.09 15.20 10.58
C PHE A 115 0.07 14.91 9.07
N ILE A 116 0.72 15.82 8.35
CA ILE A 116 0.99 15.66 6.91
C ILE A 116 2.00 14.51 6.67
N ILE A 117 3.04 14.39 7.49
CA ILE A 117 3.96 13.25 7.47
C ILE A 117 3.20 11.94 7.68
N GLY A 118 2.37 11.86 8.72
CA GLY A 118 1.56 10.69 9.02
C GLY A 118 0.62 10.32 7.86
N SER A 119 -0.01 11.31 7.23
CA SER A 119 -0.90 11.13 6.09
C SER A 119 -0.16 10.61 4.85
N ASN A 120 0.99 11.19 4.52
CA ASN A 120 1.82 10.72 3.40
C ASN A 120 2.28 9.27 3.59
N PHE A 121 2.69 8.89 4.81
CA PHE A 121 3.04 7.50 5.10
C PHE A 121 1.83 6.57 5.07
N PHE A 122 0.65 7.05 5.48
CA PHE A 122 -0.58 6.28 5.38
C PHE A 122 -0.91 5.95 3.92
N ASP A 123 -0.89 6.96 3.04
CA ASP A 123 -1.13 6.77 1.60
C ASP A 123 -0.05 5.87 0.97
N PHE A 124 1.22 6.04 1.34
CA PHE A 124 2.30 5.17 0.90
C PHE A 124 2.04 3.69 1.22
N LYS A 125 1.59 3.39 2.45
CA LYS A 125 1.24 2.01 2.86
C LYS A 125 0.03 1.49 2.09
N VAL A 126 -1.02 2.30 1.93
CA VAL A 126 -2.20 1.91 1.15
C VAL A 126 -1.82 1.58 -0.29
N ASN A 127 -1.08 2.47 -0.96
CA ASN A 127 -0.74 2.35 -2.37
C ASN A 127 0.24 1.21 -2.66
N THR A 128 1.24 1.00 -1.80
CA THR A 128 2.20 -0.12 -1.94
C THR A 128 1.50 -1.46 -1.74
N PHE A 129 0.56 -1.57 -0.79
CA PHE A 129 -0.22 -2.79 -0.63
C PHE A 129 -1.18 -3.03 -1.80
N SER A 130 -1.85 -2.00 -2.30
CA SER A 130 -2.72 -2.12 -3.47
C SER A 130 -1.94 -2.53 -4.72
N THR A 131 -0.72 -2.01 -4.89
CA THR A 131 0.20 -2.45 -5.95
C THR A 131 0.55 -3.93 -5.79
N PHE A 132 0.89 -4.37 -4.59
CA PHE A 132 1.14 -5.77 -4.28
C PHE A 132 -0.08 -6.66 -4.58
N GLU A 133 -1.29 -6.28 -4.13
CA GLU A 133 -2.52 -7.01 -4.40
C GLU A 133 -2.79 -7.18 -5.90
N HIS A 134 -2.57 -6.13 -6.69
CA HIS A 134 -2.76 -6.15 -8.13
C HIS A 134 -1.83 -7.16 -8.83
N TYR A 135 -0.53 -7.11 -8.54
CA TYR A 135 0.43 -8.00 -9.21
C TYR A 135 0.37 -9.45 -8.69
N VAL A 136 -0.05 -9.67 -7.44
CA VAL A 136 -0.34 -11.03 -6.96
C VAL A 136 -1.59 -11.60 -7.63
N ASP A 137 -2.56 -10.76 -8.02
CA ASP A 137 -3.70 -11.19 -8.82
C ASP A 137 -3.25 -11.80 -10.16
N GLU A 138 -2.32 -11.15 -10.86
CA GLU A 138 -1.76 -11.68 -12.10
C GLU A 138 -1.12 -13.07 -11.91
N LEU A 139 -0.30 -13.22 -10.87
CA LEU A 139 0.32 -14.51 -10.52
C LEU A 139 -0.73 -15.57 -10.17
N TYR A 140 -1.80 -15.17 -9.49
CA TYR A 140 -2.91 -16.04 -9.15
C TYR A 140 -3.62 -16.56 -10.40
N GLU A 141 -3.96 -15.68 -11.34
CA GLU A 141 -4.64 -16.06 -12.58
C GLU A 141 -3.78 -17.04 -13.40
N GLU A 142 -2.49 -16.76 -13.58
CA GLU A 142 -1.54 -17.67 -14.25
C GLU A 142 -1.47 -19.04 -13.56
N LEU A 143 -1.30 -19.04 -12.23
CA LEU A 143 -1.19 -20.27 -11.46
C LEU A 143 -2.47 -21.11 -11.55
N THR A 144 -3.65 -20.50 -11.58
CA THR A 144 -4.92 -21.24 -11.68
C THR A 144 -5.17 -21.88 -13.04
N GLN A 145 -4.50 -21.41 -14.10
CA GLN A 145 -4.54 -22.06 -15.41
C GLN A 145 -3.77 -23.40 -15.42
N VAL A 146 -2.69 -23.48 -14.63
CA VAL A 146 -1.84 -24.68 -14.54
C VAL A 146 -2.30 -25.61 -13.42
N GLU A 147 -2.65 -25.05 -12.26
CA GLU A 147 -3.16 -25.77 -11.10
C GLU A 147 -4.52 -25.19 -10.69
N PRO A 148 -5.62 -25.69 -11.29
CA PRO A 148 -6.97 -25.25 -10.97
C PRO A 148 -7.28 -25.43 -9.49
N ARG A 149 -8.07 -24.51 -8.95
CA ARG A 149 -8.56 -24.62 -7.58
C ARG A 149 -9.45 -25.85 -7.40
N SER A 150 -9.59 -26.25 -6.15
CA SER A 150 -10.57 -27.26 -5.78
C SER A 150 -11.99 -26.79 -6.15
N ASN A 151 -12.70 -27.61 -6.93
CA ASN A 151 -14.11 -27.43 -7.31
C ASN A 151 -15.09 -27.71 -6.15
N LYS A 152 -14.65 -27.63 -4.89
CA LYS A 152 -15.49 -27.89 -3.70
C LYS A 152 -16.78 -27.06 -3.68
N LYS A 153 -16.70 -25.77 -4.01
CA LYS A 153 -17.87 -24.88 -4.07
C LYS A 153 -18.84 -25.27 -5.18
N GLU A 154 -18.33 -25.70 -6.33
CA GLU A 154 -19.16 -26.22 -7.42
C GLU A 154 -19.86 -27.52 -7.01
N ILE A 155 -19.13 -28.45 -6.39
CA ILE A 155 -19.70 -29.70 -5.86
C ILE A 155 -20.76 -29.41 -4.80
N GLU A 156 -20.51 -28.46 -3.90
CA GLU A 156 -21.48 -28.04 -2.89
C GLU A 156 -22.74 -27.43 -3.53
N LEU A 157 -22.56 -26.57 -4.53
CA LEU A 157 -23.67 -25.97 -5.26
C LEU A 157 -24.52 -27.02 -5.97
N VAL A 158 -23.89 -27.97 -6.67
CA VAL A 158 -24.58 -29.09 -7.33
C VAL A 158 -25.40 -29.88 -6.31
N LYS A 159 -24.83 -30.23 -5.15
CA LYS A 159 -25.56 -30.93 -4.06
C LYS A 159 -26.75 -30.12 -3.54
N LEU A 160 -26.61 -28.80 -3.41
CA LEU A 160 -27.71 -27.93 -2.98
C LEU A 160 -28.82 -27.83 -4.03
N ILE A 161 -28.47 -27.80 -5.33
CA ILE A 161 -29.43 -27.81 -6.45
C ILE A 161 -30.18 -29.15 -6.51
N GLU A 162 -29.48 -30.27 -6.37
CA GLU A 162 -30.08 -31.60 -6.31
C GLU A 162 -31.06 -31.70 -5.16
N LYS A 163 -30.63 -31.27 -3.96
CA LYS A 163 -31.48 -31.25 -2.76
C LYS A 163 -32.72 -30.36 -2.95
N TYR A 164 -32.55 -29.18 -3.54
CA TYR A 164 -33.68 -28.29 -3.84
C TYR A 164 -34.66 -28.94 -4.80
N SER A 165 -34.17 -29.64 -5.83
CA SER A 165 -34.98 -30.31 -6.84
C SER A 165 -35.76 -31.49 -6.26
N SER A 166 -35.16 -32.28 -5.37
CA SER A 166 -35.78 -33.46 -4.76
C SER A 166 -36.75 -33.16 -3.60
N GLU A 167 -36.68 -31.97 -3.02
CA GLU A 167 -37.48 -31.60 -1.84
C GLU A 167 -38.93 -31.23 -2.22
N GLN A 168 -39.91 -31.84 -1.55
CA GLN A 168 -41.33 -31.57 -1.79
C GLN A 168 -41.91 -30.55 -0.80
N ASP A 169 -41.29 -30.41 0.38
CA ASP A 169 -41.68 -29.44 1.39
C ASP A 169 -41.26 -28.02 0.99
N LYS A 170 -42.22 -27.09 0.94
CA LYS A 170 -42.00 -25.70 0.52
C LYS A 170 -41.08 -24.91 1.45
N GLU A 171 -41.15 -25.12 2.76
CA GLU A 171 -40.32 -24.41 3.73
C GLU A 171 -38.88 -24.93 3.69
N LYS A 172 -38.69 -26.24 3.55
CA LYS A 172 -37.35 -26.83 3.35
C LYS A 172 -36.74 -26.43 1.99
N LYS A 173 -37.57 -26.31 0.95
CA LYS A 173 -37.15 -25.75 -0.35
C LYS A 173 -36.67 -24.32 -0.21
N LYS A 174 -37.43 -23.46 0.47
CA LYS A 174 -37.05 -22.07 0.73
C LYS A 174 -35.73 -21.99 1.52
N GLY A 175 -35.57 -22.81 2.56
CA GLY A 175 -34.32 -22.91 3.32
C GLY A 175 -33.12 -23.36 2.47
N THR A 176 -33.34 -24.28 1.53
CA THR A 176 -32.28 -24.72 0.59
C THR A 176 -31.94 -23.64 -0.43
N LEU A 177 -32.95 -22.91 -0.94
CA LEU A 177 -32.75 -21.78 -1.84
C LEU A 177 -31.93 -20.66 -1.18
N GLU A 178 -32.18 -20.36 0.09
CA GLU A 178 -31.39 -19.38 0.84
C GLU A 178 -29.93 -19.82 1.02
N LYS A 179 -29.66 -21.12 1.11
CA LYS A 179 -28.27 -21.64 1.11
C LYS A 179 -27.61 -21.49 -0.27
N ILE A 180 -28.33 -21.79 -1.34
CA ILE A 180 -27.84 -21.61 -2.72
C ILE A 180 -27.43 -20.15 -2.95
N LYS A 181 -28.28 -19.19 -2.56
CA LYS A 181 -27.98 -17.74 -2.69
C LYS A 181 -26.73 -17.30 -1.93
N ARG A 182 -26.32 -18.04 -0.89
CA ARG A 182 -25.13 -17.74 -0.08
C ARG A 182 -23.85 -18.36 -0.64
N VAL A 183 -23.94 -19.26 -1.63
CA VAL A 183 -22.76 -19.81 -2.31
C VAL A 183 -22.15 -18.70 -3.17
N SER A 184 -21.01 -18.17 -2.74
CA SER A 184 -20.27 -17.14 -3.47
C SER A 184 -19.02 -17.71 -4.13
N PHE A 185 -18.91 -17.53 -5.45
CA PHE A 185 -17.73 -17.83 -6.25
C PHE A 185 -16.71 -16.68 -6.27
N TYR A 186 -17.05 -15.54 -5.67
CA TYR A 186 -16.11 -14.45 -5.50
C TYR A 186 -14.88 -14.94 -4.72
N VAL A 187 -13.72 -14.54 -5.20
CA VAL A 187 -12.41 -14.78 -4.57
C VAL A 187 -11.83 -13.43 -4.20
N SER A 188 -11.71 -13.17 -2.91
CA SER A 188 -11.11 -11.95 -2.41
C SER A 188 -9.61 -11.89 -2.67
N SER A 189 -9.02 -10.69 -2.77
CA SER A 189 -7.57 -10.50 -2.92
C SER A 189 -6.77 -11.24 -1.85
N ALA A 190 -7.28 -11.31 -0.62
CA ALA A 190 -6.66 -12.06 0.46
C ALA A 190 -6.66 -13.59 0.23
N GLU A 191 -7.72 -14.13 -0.37
CA GLU A 191 -7.76 -15.53 -0.78
C GLU A 191 -6.81 -15.80 -1.95
N LYS A 192 -6.66 -14.85 -2.89
CA LYS A 192 -5.69 -14.94 -3.99
C LYS A 192 -4.25 -14.97 -3.45
N ILE A 193 -3.89 -14.00 -2.60
CA ILE A 193 -2.59 -13.94 -1.91
C ILE A 193 -2.32 -15.23 -1.13
N SER A 194 -3.29 -15.68 -0.33
CA SER A 194 -3.12 -16.90 0.48
C SER A 194 -2.91 -18.14 -0.39
N TYR A 195 -3.54 -18.20 -1.56
CA TYR A 195 -3.41 -19.30 -2.49
C TYR A 195 -2.01 -19.33 -3.14
N VAL A 196 -1.55 -18.20 -3.68
CA VAL A 196 -0.21 -18.10 -4.27
C VAL A 196 0.86 -18.41 -3.22
N LEU A 197 0.73 -17.83 -2.02
CA LEU A 197 1.65 -18.09 -0.91
C LEU A 197 1.69 -19.58 -0.51
N SER A 198 0.56 -20.28 -0.59
CA SER A 198 0.50 -21.71 -0.24
C SER A 198 1.26 -22.63 -1.20
N LYS A 199 1.63 -22.14 -2.38
CA LYS A 199 2.45 -22.86 -3.36
C LYS A 199 3.94 -22.59 -3.23
N CYS A 200 4.30 -21.53 -2.50
CA CYS A 200 5.69 -21.18 -2.27
C CYS A 200 6.36 -22.26 -1.41
N LYS A 201 7.56 -22.68 -1.80
CA LYS A 201 8.34 -23.68 -1.05
C LYS A 201 9.08 -23.00 0.10
N MET A 202 8.38 -22.82 1.21
CA MET A 202 8.89 -22.24 2.45
C MET A 202 8.53 -23.12 3.64
N ASP A 203 9.26 -22.96 4.74
CA ASP A 203 8.93 -23.67 5.97
C ASP A 203 7.62 -23.14 6.59
N LYS A 204 7.04 -23.91 7.52
CA LYS A 204 5.75 -23.57 8.12
C LYS A 204 5.80 -22.31 8.98
N GLN A 205 6.93 -22.06 9.63
CA GLN A 205 7.11 -20.91 10.52
C GLN A 205 7.20 -19.63 9.68
N GLU A 206 8.07 -19.63 8.69
CA GLU A 206 8.22 -18.54 7.71
C GLU A 206 6.87 -18.22 7.04
N CYS A 207 6.16 -19.24 6.56
CA CYS A 207 4.84 -19.05 5.95
C CYS A 207 3.83 -18.40 6.93
N SER A 208 3.87 -18.77 8.21
CA SER A 208 3.00 -18.20 9.23
C SER A 208 3.34 -16.73 9.50
N GLU A 209 4.61 -16.38 9.57
CA GLU A 209 5.09 -15.02 9.77
C GLU A 209 4.73 -14.10 8.61
N LEU A 210 4.91 -14.57 7.36
CA LEU A 210 4.51 -13.81 6.18
C LEU A 210 3.00 -13.59 6.12
N LYS A 211 2.19 -14.60 6.49
CA LYS A 211 0.73 -14.45 6.60
C LYS A 211 0.33 -13.43 7.65
N ALA A 212 0.97 -13.44 8.81
CA ALA A 212 0.69 -12.48 9.87
C ALA A 212 1.04 -11.05 9.42
N PHE A 213 2.18 -10.87 8.77
CA PHE A 213 2.60 -9.60 8.18
C PHE A 213 1.59 -9.09 7.13
N LEU A 214 1.21 -9.93 6.17
CA LEU A 214 0.25 -9.56 5.12
C LEU A 214 -1.15 -9.29 5.68
N ASP A 215 -1.58 -10.03 6.69
CA ASP A 215 -2.86 -9.77 7.37
C ASP A 215 -2.84 -8.44 8.14
N TYR A 216 -1.72 -8.11 8.78
CA TYR A 216 -1.53 -6.81 9.41
C TYR A 216 -1.63 -5.68 8.36
N TYR A 217 -0.87 -5.79 7.27
CA TYR A 217 -0.83 -4.77 6.21
C TYR A 217 -2.19 -4.57 5.55
N ARG A 218 -2.92 -5.67 5.31
CA ARG A 218 -4.31 -5.64 4.86
C ARG A 218 -5.22 -4.92 5.86
N SER A 219 -5.08 -5.23 7.15
CA SER A 219 -5.88 -4.59 8.21
C SER A 219 -5.63 -3.08 8.23
N GLN A 220 -4.36 -2.68 8.07
CA GLN A 220 -3.95 -1.29 7.96
C GLN A 220 -4.51 -0.62 6.69
N ARG A 221 -4.40 -1.24 5.51
CA ARG A 221 -4.97 -0.70 4.27
C ARG A 221 -6.47 -0.48 4.39
N ASN A 222 -7.18 -1.41 5.03
CA ASN A 222 -8.63 -1.34 5.21
C ASN A 222 -9.08 -0.16 6.10
N THR A 223 -8.19 0.46 6.88
CA THR A 223 -8.56 1.66 7.64
C THR A 223 -8.83 2.87 6.74
N VAL A 224 -8.47 2.83 5.45
CA VAL A 224 -8.85 3.87 4.47
C VAL A 224 -10.36 4.09 4.43
N HIS A 225 -11.15 3.03 4.61
CA HIS A 225 -12.61 3.10 4.65
C HIS A 225 -13.15 3.73 5.94
N ASN A 226 -12.29 3.93 6.94
CA ASN A 226 -12.60 4.49 8.26
C ASN A 226 -11.73 5.71 8.58
N LEU A 227 -11.28 6.46 7.56
CA LEU A 227 -10.47 7.68 7.71
C LEU A 227 -9.17 7.44 8.50
N GLY A 228 -8.53 6.29 8.29
CA GLY A 228 -7.30 5.90 8.96
C GLY A 228 -7.50 5.23 10.32
N ILE A 229 -8.74 5.12 10.83
CA ILE A 229 -9.04 4.54 12.15
C ILE A 229 -9.24 3.01 12.05
N HIS A 230 -8.52 2.27 12.87
CA HIS A 230 -8.69 0.82 12.96
C HIS A 230 -9.94 0.47 13.79
N LYS A 231 -10.81 -0.38 13.23
CA LYS A 231 -12.03 -0.87 13.90
C LYS A 231 -11.98 -2.35 14.26
N GLY A 232 -10.86 -3.02 14.00
CA GLY A 232 -10.64 -4.41 14.39
C GLY A 232 -9.96 -4.52 15.75
N LYS A 233 -9.68 -5.77 16.14
CA LYS A 233 -8.84 -6.05 17.33
C LYS A 233 -7.45 -5.47 17.16
N SER A 234 -6.86 -4.99 18.27
CA SER A 234 -5.47 -4.51 18.28
C SER A 234 -4.52 -5.56 17.72
N LYS A 235 -3.58 -5.11 16.91
CA LYS A 235 -2.50 -5.92 16.34
C LYS A 235 -1.22 -5.10 16.31
N SER A 236 -0.08 -5.78 16.39
CA SER A 236 1.22 -5.18 16.09
C SER A 236 2.08 -6.14 15.28
N ILE A 237 3.03 -5.56 14.57
CA ILE A 237 4.12 -6.28 13.92
C ILE A 237 5.42 -5.55 14.19
N GLU A 238 6.52 -6.28 14.10
CA GLU A 238 7.86 -5.72 14.11
C GLU A 238 8.46 -5.83 12.70
N VAL A 239 9.04 -4.73 12.23
CA VAL A 239 9.74 -4.68 10.94
C VAL A 239 11.09 -4.00 11.17
N ASP A 240 12.16 -4.78 10.98
CA ASP A 240 13.55 -4.34 11.17
C ASP A 240 13.78 -3.70 12.55
N GLY A 241 13.27 -4.35 13.61
CA GLY A 241 13.37 -3.86 14.98
C GLY A 241 12.42 -2.71 15.35
N ILE A 242 11.57 -2.24 14.43
CA ILE A 242 10.62 -1.15 14.68
C ILE A 242 9.21 -1.71 14.78
N GLU A 243 8.54 -1.44 15.90
CA GLU A 243 7.15 -1.82 16.11
C GLU A 243 6.18 -0.88 15.37
N ILE A 244 5.16 -1.46 14.74
CA ILE A 244 4.01 -0.76 14.20
C ILE A 244 2.76 -1.30 14.89
N LYS A 245 2.01 -0.39 15.51
CA LYS A 245 0.78 -0.70 16.23
C LYS A 245 -0.43 -0.29 15.42
N LEU A 246 -1.46 -1.12 15.51
CA LEU A 246 -2.77 -0.89 14.97
C LEU A 246 -3.78 -1.18 16.09
N ASP A 247 -3.94 -0.21 16.98
CA ASP A 247 -4.80 -0.32 18.15
C ASP A 247 -6.27 -0.11 17.80
N GLU A 248 -7.15 -0.82 18.49
CA GLU A 248 -8.59 -0.67 18.30
C GLU A 248 -9.03 0.79 18.53
N ASN A 249 -9.85 1.30 17.60
CA ASN A 249 -10.36 2.68 17.55
C ASN A 249 -9.31 3.79 17.42
N ASN A 250 -8.07 3.45 17.06
CA ASN A 250 -7.00 4.43 16.89
C ASN A 250 -6.41 4.39 15.46
N PRO A 251 -5.76 5.49 15.02
CA PRO A 251 -4.85 5.44 13.87
C PRO A 251 -3.69 4.47 14.12
N SER A 252 -3.02 4.06 13.04
CA SER A 252 -1.77 3.33 13.17
C SER A 252 -0.68 4.20 13.79
N TYR A 253 0.08 3.62 14.71
CA TYR A 253 1.15 4.30 15.44
C TYR A 253 2.48 3.58 15.24
N THR A 254 3.56 4.36 15.16
CA THR A 254 4.94 3.87 15.19
C THR A 254 5.83 4.96 15.75
N GLU A 255 6.89 4.58 16.46
CA GLU A 255 7.89 5.52 16.96
C GLU A 255 8.84 5.99 15.86
N ASN A 256 8.97 5.22 14.78
CA ASN A 256 9.82 5.56 13.64
C ASN A 256 9.15 5.19 12.31
N HIS A 257 8.87 6.20 11.50
CA HIS A 257 8.23 6.03 10.20
C HIS A 257 9.08 5.29 9.15
N ASN A 258 10.38 5.08 9.39
CA ASN A 258 11.20 4.18 8.56
C ASN A 258 10.61 2.75 8.51
N SER A 259 9.83 2.34 9.52
CA SER A 259 9.09 1.08 9.51
C SER A 259 8.20 0.89 8.28
N ALA A 260 7.60 1.96 7.74
CA ALA A 260 6.79 1.87 6.52
C ALA A 260 7.66 1.58 5.28
N ILE A 261 8.85 2.16 5.21
CA ILE A 261 9.84 1.94 4.14
C ILE A 261 10.32 0.49 4.18
N PHE A 262 10.68 0.00 5.37
CA PHE A 262 11.14 -1.37 5.56
C PHE A 262 10.04 -2.40 5.30
N ALA A 263 8.80 -2.07 5.65
CA ALA A 263 7.68 -2.96 5.36
C ALA A 263 7.37 -3.01 3.85
N CYS A 264 7.58 -1.91 3.13
CA CYS A 264 7.53 -1.88 1.67
C CYS A 264 8.62 -2.77 1.04
N ARG A 265 9.86 -2.74 1.56
CA ARG A 265 10.91 -3.70 1.17
C ARG A 265 10.47 -5.14 1.37
N LYS A 266 9.94 -5.46 2.55
CA LYS A 266 9.43 -6.80 2.86
C LYS A 266 8.31 -7.25 1.92
N LEU A 267 7.43 -6.33 1.47
CA LEU A 267 6.44 -6.66 0.42
C LEU A 267 7.11 -7.03 -0.91
N MET A 268 8.18 -6.34 -1.29
CA MET A 268 8.93 -6.68 -2.51
C MET A 268 9.58 -8.07 -2.41
N ASP A 269 10.16 -8.40 -1.26
CA ASP A 269 10.78 -9.70 -1.02
C ASP A 269 9.74 -10.83 -1.06
N ILE A 270 8.57 -10.62 -0.46
CA ILE A 270 7.44 -11.58 -0.52
C ILE A 270 6.99 -11.78 -1.97
N TYR A 271 6.85 -10.70 -2.74
CA TYR A 271 6.45 -10.81 -4.14
C TYR A 271 7.48 -11.58 -4.96
N GLU A 272 8.77 -11.35 -4.73
CA GLU A 272 9.85 -12.07 -5.41
C GLU A 272 9.77 -13.58 -5.17
N ILE A 273 9.49 -14.02 -3.94
CA ILE A 273 9.27 -15.44 -3.62
C ILE A 273 8.08 -16.01 -4.40
N MET A 274 6.98 -15.26 -4.48
CA MET A 274 5.78 -15.66 -5.23
C MET A 274 6.05 -15.74 -6.72
N LEU A 275 6.75 -14.74 -7.27
CA LEU A 275 7.13 -14.66 -8.67
C LEU A 275 8.02 -15.83 -9.08
N ALA A 276 9.04 -16.14 -8.28
CA ALA A 276 9.92 -17.28 -8.51
C ALA A 276 9.16 -18.61 -8.49
N THR A 277 8.17 -18.74 -7.59
CA THR A 277 7.33 -19.93 -7.50
C THR A 277 6.44 -20.12 -8.73
N VAL A 278 5.78 -19.05 -9.20
CA VAL A 278 4.79 -19.14 -10.29
C VAL A 278 5.45 -19.12 -11.66
N ARG A 279 6.39 -18.21 -11.89
CA ARG A 279 7.01 -17.99 -13.20
C ARG A 279 8.39 -18.64 -13.34
N GLY A 280 8.98 -19.16 -12.26
CA GLY A 280 10.35 -19.70 -12.29
C GLY A 280 11.43 -18.64 -12.47
N ILE A 281 11.08 -17.35 -12.29
CA ILE A 281 11.99 -16.22 -12.46
C ILE A 281 12.42 -15.72 -11.09
N THR A 282 13.69 -15.90 -10.77
CA THR A 282 14.35 -15.22 -9.65
C THR A 282 14.84 -13.86 -10.14
N VAL A 283 14.61 -12.77 -9.40
CA VAL A 283 15.10 -11.45 -9.81
C VAL A 283 16.52 -11.23 -9.29
N PHE A 284 16.80 -11.65 -8.04
CA PHE A 284 18.14 -11.79 -7.44
C PHE A 284 18.34 -13.09 -6.66
#